data_AF-A0A655FSI3-F1
#
_entry.id   AF-A0A655FSI3-F1
#
_cell.length_a   1.000
_cell.length_b   1.000
_cell.length_c   1.000
_cell.angle_alpha   90.00
_cell.angle_beta   90.00
_cell.angle_gamma   90.00
#
_symmetry.space_group_name_H-M   'P 1'
#
loop_
_entity.id
_entity.type
_entity.pdbx_description
1 polymer ?
#
loop_
_entity_poly.entity_id
_entity_poly.type
_entity_poly.pdbx_seq_one_letter_code
_entity_poly.pdbx_strand_id
1 'polypeptide(L)'
;MREQFLVEITGEPDVVGRHYVADLAELNRLFTAWVETVYHRSVHSETGQTPLARWSAGGPIPLPAPETLTEAFLWEEHRRVTKTATVSLHGNRYEIDPALVGRKVELVFDPFDLTRIEVRLAGAPMGRAIPYHIGRHSHPKAKPETPTAPPKPSGIDYAQLIETAHAAELARGVNYTALTGAADQIPGQLDLLTGQEAQPK
;
A
#
# COMPACT_ATOMS: atom_id res chain seq x y z
N MET A 1 -13.45 3.11 22.50
CA MET A 1 -12.35 2.39 21.82
C MET A 1 -11.16 3.31 21.52
N ARG A 2 -11.34 4.47 20.85
CA ARG A 2 -10.27 5.47 20.63
C ARG A 2 -9.56 5.92 21.92
N GLU A 3 -10.32 6.05 23.01
CA GLU A 3 -9.78 6.50 24.30
C GLU A 3 -8.81 5.49 24.93
N GLN A 4 -8.90 4.21 24.59
CA GLN A 4 -8.13 3.15 25.25
C GLN A 4 -6.64 3.20 24.88
N PHE A 5 -6.33 3.38 23.59
CA PHE A 5 -4.95 3.55 23.12
C PHE A 5 -4.31 4.85 23.63
N LEU A 6 -5.07 5.94 23.67
CA LEU A 6 -4.58 7.26 24.12
C LEU A 6 -4.40 7.33 25.64
N VAL A 7 -5.14 6.53 26.41
CA VAL A 7 -5.01 6.46 27.87
C VAL A 7 -3.76 5.68 28.28
N GLU A 8 -3.29 4.74 27.43
CA GLU A 8 -2.20 3.82 27.73
C GLU A 8 -0.82 4.31 27.24
N ILE A 9 -0.73 5.40 26.48
CA ILE A 9 0.53 5.92 25.92
C ILE A 9 0.85 7.32 26.45
N THR A 10 2.11 7.55 26.80
CA THR A 10 2.60 8.84 27.31
C THR A 10 3.94 9.24 26.67
N GLY A 11 4.16 10.55 26.52
CA GLY A 11 5.46 11.13 26.17
C GLY A 11 6.28 11.57 27.38
N GLU A 12 5.78 11.33 28.59
CA GLU A 12 6.46 11.60 29.86
C GLU A 12 6.89 10.27 30.51
N PRO A 13 8.15 10.14 30.98
CA PRO A 13 8.59 8.95 31.70
C PRO A 13 7.87 8.83 33.06
N ASP A 14 7.84 7.60 33.59
CA ASP A 14 7.40 7.26 34.95
C ASP A 14 5.92 7.55 35.31
N VAL A 15 5.04 7.69 34.30
CA VAL A 15 3.58 7.74 34.54
C VAL A 15 3.04 6.33 34.73
N VAL A 16 2.65 6.00 35.97
CA VAL A 16 2.11 4.69 36.35
C VAL A 16 0.91 4.32 35.48
N GLY A 17 0.97 3.14 34.86
CA GLY A 17 -0.10 2.62 34.00
C GLY A 17 -0.08 3.12 32.55
N ARG A 18 0.98 3.84 32.13
CA ARG A 18 1.18 4.27 30.74
C ARG A 18 2.53 3.83 30.20
N HIS A 19 2.55 3.40 28.94
CA HIS A 19 3.75 3.11 28.18
C HIS A 19 4.39 4.42 27.72
N TYR A 20 5.63 4.66 28.16
CA TYR A 20 6.44 5.76 27.69
C TYR A 20 6.94 5.48 26.28
N VAL A 21 6.69 6.40 25.34
CA VAL A 21 7.14 6.30 23.97
C VAL A 21 8.30 7.26 23.72
N ALA A 22 9.46 6.71 23.37
CA ALA A 22 10.71 7.47 23.25
C ALA A 22 10.83 8.21 21.91
N ASP A 23 10.22 7.66 20.84
CA ASP A 23 10.29 8.25 19.50
C ASP A 23 9.04 7.97 18.64
N LEU A 24 8.97 8.66 17.50
CA LEU A 24 7.86 8.53 16.55
C LEU A 24 7.78 7.14 15.91
N ALA A 25 8.92 6.45 15.74
CA ALA A 25 8.93 5.13 15.13
C ALA A 25 8.29 4.09 16.06
N GLU A 26 8.57 4.17 17.36
CA GLU A 26 7.90 3.39 18.39
C GLU A 26 6.41 3.69 18.46
N LEU A 27 6.02 4.98 18.45
CA LEU A 27 4.60 5.36 18.41
C LEU A 27 3.88 4.72 17.23
N ASN A 28 4.46 4.83 16.03
CA ASN A 28 3.88 4.26 14.82
C ASN A 28 3.76 2.75 14.91
N ARG A 29 4.76 2.04 15.44
CA ARG A 29 4.70 0.58 15.63
C ARG A 29 3.55 0.19 16.57
N LEU A 30 3.42 0.85 17.71
CA LEU A 30 2.35 0.57 18.67
C LEU A 30 0.98 0.89 18.09
N PHE A 31 0.88 2.01 17.39
CA PHE A 31 -0.35 2.42 16.71
C PHE A 31 -0.78 1.41 15.64
N THR A 32 0.14 0.99 14.77
CA THR A 32 -0.13 -0.04 13.76
C THR A 32 -0.61 -1.34 14.40
N ALA A 33 0.09 -1.81 15.44
CA ALA A 33 -0.30 -3.02 16.16
C ALA A 33 -1.71 -2.91 16.76
N TRP A 34 -2.05 -1.78 17.38
CA TRP A 34 -3.38 -1.54 17.95
C TRP A 34 -4.47 -1.47 16.86
N VAL A 35 -4.20 -0.78 15.75
CA VAL A 35 -5.15 -0.69 14.63
C VAL A 35 -5.48 -2.07 14.06
N GLU A 36 -4.46 -2.89 13.81
CA GLU A 36 -4.60 -4.19 13.16
C GLU A 36 -5.18 -5.29 14.06
N THR A 37 -4.87 -5.25 15.35
CA THR A 37 -5.28 -6.30 16.30
C THR A 37 -6.56 -5.95 17.06
N VAL A 38 -6.80 -4.67 17.36
CA VAL A 38 -7.95 -4.24 18.18
C VAL A 38 -8.97 -3.50 17.33
N TYR A 39 -8.59 -2.36 16.75
CA TYR A 39 -9.57 -1.44 16.14
C TYR A 39 -10.35 -2.07 14.99
N HIS A 40 -9.64 -2.63 14.01
CA HIS A 40 -10.25 -3.24 12.84
C HIS A 40 -11.12 -4.47 13.16
N ARG A 41 -10.88 -5.13 14.29
CA ARG A 41 -11.55 -6.39 14.68
C ARG A 41 -12.66 -6.20 15.71
N SER A 42 -12.74 -5.04 16.34
CA SER A 42 -13.73 -4.76 17.38
C SER A 42 -14.99 -4.15 16.78
N VAL A 43 -16.15 -4.52 17.33
CA VAL A 43 -17.45 -4.01 16.85
C VAL A 43 -17.55 -2.51 17.14
N HIS A 44 -17.84 -1.73 16.10
CA HIS A 44 -18.02 -0.30 16.22
C HIS A 44 -19.44 0.01 16.70
N SER A 45 -19.56 0.82 17.76
CA SER A 45 -20.84 1.10 18.43
C SER A 45 -21.91 1.70 17.50
N GLU A 46 -21.51 2.58 16.59
CA GLU A 46 -22.43 3.23 15.65
C GLU A 46 -22.92 2.31 14.53
N THR A 47 -22.07 1.38 14.06
CA THR A 47 -22.34 0.59 12.85
C THR A 47 -22.76 -0.84 13.16
N GLY A 48 -22.57 -1.28 14.40
CA GLY A 48 -22.84 -2.65 14.85
C GLY A 48 -21.94 -3.71 14.18
N GLN A 49 -20.94 -3.29 13.39
CA GLN A 49 -20.05 -4.15 12.62
C GLN A 49 -18.59 -3.81 12.93
N THR A 50 -17.68 -4.76 12.67
CA THR A 50 -16.24 -4.46 12.73
C THR A 50 -15.84 -3.66 11.49
N PRO A 51 -14.94 -2.66 11.60
CA PRO A 51 -14.48 -1.89 10.45
C PRO A 51 -13.95 -2.76 9.31
N LEU A 52 -13.20 -3.82 9.65
CA LEU A 52 -12.65 -4.75 8.66
C LEU A 52 -13.73 -5.52 7.91
N ALA A 53 -14.75 -6.03 8.61
CA ALA A 53 -15.83 -6.78 7.97
C ALA A 53 -16.65 -5.86 7.05
N ARG A 54 -16.94 -4.64 7.51
CA ARG A 54 -17.67 -3.65 6.70
C ARG A 54 -16.90 -3.24 5.45
N TRP A 55 -15.59 -2.99 5.58
CA TRP A 55 -14.71 -2.67 4.45
C TRP A 55 -14.64 -3.83 3.44
N SER A 56 -14.41 -5.05 3.94
CA SER A 56 -14.26 -6.24 3.08
C SER A 56 -15.55 -6.62 2.36
N ALA A 57 -16.72 -6.31 2.95
CA ALA A 57 -18.02 -6.51 2.33
C ALA A 57 -18.30 -5.54 1.17
N GLY A 58 -17.55 -4.43 1.06
CA GLY A 58 -17.71 -3.43 0.01
C GLY A 58 -17.26 -3.87 -1.39
N GLY A 59 -16.68 -5.08 -1.51
CA GLY A 59 -16.17 -5.61 -2.77
C GLY A 59 -14.82 -5.02 -3.18
N PRO A 60 -14.28 -5.41 -4.35
CA PRO A 60 -13.01 -4.90 -4.83
C PRO A 60 -13.13 -3.40 -5.12
N ILE A 61 -12.27 -2.61 -4.48
CA ILE A 61 -12.19 -1.19 -4.74
C ILE A 61 -11.51 -1.01 -6.10
N PRO A 62 -12.14 -0.29 -7.05
CA PRO A 62 -11.53 -0.06 -8.34
C PRO A 62 -10.21 0.67 -8.14
N LEU A 63 -9.13 0.06 -8.63
CA LEU A 63 -7.85 0.75 -8.67
C LEU A 63 -7.97 1.93 -9.65
N PRO A 64 -7.53 3.13 -9.26
CA PRO A 64 -7.46 4.24 -10.19
C PRO A 64 -6.57 3.89 -11.38
N ALA A 65 -6.87 4.48 -12.53
CA ALA A 65 -6.03 4.33 -13.71
C ALA A 65 -4.59 4.80 -13.41
N PRO A 66 -3.56 4.14 -13.97
CA PRO A 66 -2.15 4.51 -13.72
C PRO A 66 -1.84 5.99 -13.99
N GLU A 67 -2.53 6.59 -14.95
CA GLU A 67 -2.40 7.99 -15.32
C GLU A 67 -2.94 8.91 -14.21
N THR A 68 -4.08 8.56 -13.60
CA THR A 68 -4.65 9.29 -12.45
C THR A 68 -3.75 9.19 -11.23
N LEU A 69 -3.14 8.03 -11.00
CA LEU A 69 -2.14 7.87 -9.92
C LEU A 69 -0.92 8.75 -10.18
N THR A 70 -0.38 8.68 -11.39
CA THR A 70 0.81 9.47 -11.77
C THR A 70 0.55 10.96 -11.57
N GLU A 71 -0.58 11.45 -12.07
CA GLU A 71 -1.02 12.84 -11.92
C GLU A 71 -1.08 13.29 -10.46
N ALA A 72 -1.58 12.45 -9.55
CA ALA A 72 -1.73 12.78 -8.13
C ALA A 72 -0.38 12.99 -7.41
N PHE A 73 0.72 12.48 -7.96
CA PHE A 73 2.07 12.65 -7.40
C PHE A 73 2.86 13.77 -8.06
N LEU A 74 2.35 14.38 -9.13
CA LEU A 74 3.02 15.52 -9.76
C LEU A 74 2.96 16.74 -8.85
N TRP A 75 4.05 17.50 -8.84
CA TRP A 75 4.15 18.75 -8.11
C TRP A 75 3.77 19.91 -9.03
N GLU A 76 3.12 20.90 -8.44
CA GLU A 76 2.69 22.10 -9.12
C GLU A 76 3.45 23.31 -8.59
N GLU A 77 3.98 24.14 -9.50
CA GLU A 77 4.49 25.45 -9.14
C GLU A 77 4.08 26.53 -10.14
N HIS A 78 3.65 27.67 -9.62
CA HIS A 78 3.26 28.79 -10.46
C HIS A 78 4.44 29.68 -10.83
N ARG A 79 4.56 29.98 -12.14
CA ARG A 79 5.59 30.89 -12.68
C ARG A 79 4.99 31.87 -13.67
N ARG A 80 5.59 33.07 -13.73
CA ARG A 80 5.25 34.05 -14.76
C ARG A 80 6.20 33.88 -15.94
N VAL A 81 5.63 33.84 -17.13
CA VAL A 81 6.37 33.72 -18.39
C VAL A 81 7.08 35.03 -18.69
N THR A 82 8.37 34.97 -19.00
CA THR A 82 9.17 36.15 -19.35
C THR A 82 8.85 36.65 -20.77
N LYS A 83 9.36 37.83 -21.13
CA LYS A 83 9.19 38.40 -22.48
C LYS A 83 9.82 37.56 -23.59
N THR A 84 10.76 36.67 -23.26
CA THR A 84 11.44 35.80 -24.21
C THR A 84 10.84 34.38 -24.22
N ALA A 85 9.58 34.23 -23.79
CA ALA A 85 8.89 32.93 -23.72
C ALA A 85 9.63 31.87 -22.89
N THR A 86 10.27 32.28 -21.79
CA THR A 86 10.95 31.35 -20.88
C THR A 86 10.43 31.40 -19.45
N VAL A 87 10.61 30.31 -18.72
CA VAL A 87 10.37 30.20 -17.26
C VAL A 87 11.59 29.62 -16.56
N SER A 88 11.78 29.98 -15.30
CA SER A 88 12.85 29.43 -14.46
C SER A 88 12.26 28.64 -13.30
N LEU A 89 12.78 27.43 -13.09
CA LEU A 89 12.33 26.50 -12.06
C LEU A 89 13.55 25.76 -11.47
N HIS A 90 13.75 25.86 -10.16
CA HIS A 90 14.87 25.25 -9.40
C HIS A 90 16.27 25.39 -10.03
N GLY A 91 16.57 26.56 -10.60
CA GLY A 91 17.87 26.84 -11.23
C GLY A 91 17.98 26.39 -12.70
N ASN A 92 16.93 25.76 -13.23
CA ASN A 92 16.80 25.43 -14.65
C ASN A 92 15.98 26.49 -15.38
N ARG A 93 16.15 26.55 -16.70
CA ARG A 93 15.39 27.42 -17.58
C ARG A 93 14.74 26.59 -18.69
N TYR A 94 13.48 26.90 -18.98
CA TYR A 94 12.69 26.22 -19.98
C TYR A 94 12.08 27.24 -20.92
N GLU A 95 12.05 26.89 -22.20
CA GLU A 95 11.29 27.57 -23.24
C GLU A 95 9.86 27.04 -23.25
N ILE A 96 8.90 27.92 -23.48
CA ILE A 96 7.49 27.59 -23.53
C ILE A 96 6.85 28.31 -24.72
N ASP A 97 5.57 28.02 -24.98
CA ASP A 97 4.84 28.67 -26.06
C ASP A 97 4.86 30.22 -25.91
N PRO A 98 5.33 30.97 -26.92
CA PRO A 98 5.31 32.44 -26.92
C PRO A 98 3.92 33.06 -26.71
N ALA A 99 2.84 32.36 -27.02
CA ALA A 99 1.47 32.81 -26.76
C ALA A 99 1.19 33.04 -25.25
N LEU A 100 1.99 32.42 -24.37
CA LEU A 100 1.85 32.52 -22.92
C LEU A 100 2.68 33.65 -22.31
N VAL A 101 3.41 34.44 -23.11
CA VAL A 101 4.26 35.54 -22.62
C VAL A 101 3.49 36.50 -21.70
N GLY A 102 4.05 36.76 -20.51
CA GLY A 102 3.45 37.63 -19.51
C GLY A 102 2.30 37.01 -18.71
N ARG A 103 1.86 35.80 -19.02
CA ARG A 103 0.84 35.06 -18.24
C ARG A 103 1.48 34.39 -17.02
N LYS A 104 0.66 34.10 -16.01
CA LYS A 104 1.01 33.20 -14.91
C LYS A 104 0.53 31.80 -15.31
N VAL A 105 1.46 30.86 -15.36
CA VAL A 105 1.21 29.47 -15.74
C VAL A 105 1.53 28.55 -14.57
N GLU A 106 0.89 27.40 -14.56
CA GLU A 106 1.14 26.28 -13.67
C GLU A 106 2.16 25.36 -14.35
N LEU A 107 3.24 25.04 -13.66
CA LEU A 107 4.22 24.06 -14.09
C LEU A 107 3.99 22.78 -13.29
N VAL A 108 3.62 21.71 -13.98
CA VAL A 108 3.35 20.41 -13.41
C VAL A 108 4.49 19.46 -13.77
N PHE A 109 5.12 18.85 -12.78
CA PHE A 109 6.36 18.06 -12.98
C PHE A 109 6.54 16.97 -11.93
N ASP A 110 7.34 15.96 -12.28
CA ASP A 110 7.81 14.97 -11.31
C ASP A 110 8.92 15.60 -10.44
N PRO A 111 8.79 15.64 -9.10
CA PRO A 111 9.84 16.18 -8.23
C PRO A 111 11.19 15.44 -8.37
N PHE A 112 11.22 14.22 -8.89
CA PHE A 112 12.44 13.46 -9.13
C PHE A 112 13.00 13.62 -10.55
N ASP A 113 12.20 14.14 -11.49
CA ASP A 113 12.59 14.37 -12.88
C ASP A 113 12.10 15.73 -13.41
N LEU A 114 13.00 16.72 -13.41
CA LEU A 114 12.75 18.06 -13.93
C LEU A 114 12.94 18.17 -15.45
N THR A 115 13.24 17.10 -16.17
CA THR A 115 13.41 17.15 -17.64
C THR A 115 12.08 17.22 -18.37
N ARG A 116 10.98 16.81 -17.72
CA ARG A 116 9.63 16.77 -18.28
C ARG A 116 8.70 17.63 -17.45
N ILE A 117 8.32 18.78 -18.00
CA ILE A 117 7.42 19.73 -17.35
C ILE A 117 6.24 20.00 -18.28
N GLU A 118 5.04 19.82 -17.77
CA GLU A 118 3.80 20.21 -18.42
C GLU A 118 3.42 21.64 -17.99
N VAL A 119 2.96 22.43 -18.95
CA VAL A 119 2.51 23.80 -18.72
C VAL A 119 0.99 23.81 -18.77
N ARG A 120 0.36 24.33 -17.72
CA ARG A 120 -1.09 24.54 -17.66
C ARG A 120 -1.42 26.00 -17.46
N LEU A 121 -2.58 26.41 -17.96
CA LEU A 121 -3.13 27.74 -17.77
C LEU A 121 -4.58 27.59 -17.28
N ALA A 122 -4.82 27.92 -16.01
CA ALA A 122 -6.13 27.75 -15.38
C ALA A 122 -6.65 26.30 -15.50
N GLY A 123 -5.77 25.32 -15.22
CA GLY A 123 -6.07 23.89 -15.33
C GLY A 123 -6.10 23.32 -16.75
N ALA A 124 -6.04 24.14 -17.81
CA ALA A 124 -6.01 23.65 -19.18
C ALA A 124 -4.56 23.36 -19.65
N PRO A 125 -4.27 22.19 -20.27
CA PRO A 125 -2.94 21.87 -20.77
C PRO A 125 -2.58 22.74 -21.98
N MET A 126 -1.45 23.44 -21.89
CA MET A 126 -0.92 24.35 -22.92
C MET A 126 0.36 23.80 -23.58
N GLY A 127 0.72 22.53 -23.32
CA GLY A 127 1.88 21.86 -23.89
C GLY A 127 3.00 21.65 -22.88
N ARG A 128 4.21 21.38 -23.38
CA ARG A 128 5.39 21.05 -22.57
C ARG A 128 6.40 22.19 -22.56
N ALA A 129 7.07 22.38 -21.43
CA ALA A 129 8.22 23.27 -21.35
C ALA A 129 9.47 22.55 -21.89
N ILE A 130 10.09 23.11 -22.92
CA ILE A 130 11.29 22.57 -23.54
C ILE A 130 12.49 23.00 -22.71
N PRO A 131 13.34 22.08 -22.20
CA PRO A 131 14.49 22.48 -21.42
C PRO A 131 15.51 23.25 -22.27
N TYR A 132 15.82 24.48 -21.85
CA TYR A 132 16.82 25.32 -22.49
C TYR A 132 18.17 25.18 -21.78
N HIS A 133 18.16 25.15 -20.45
CA HIS A 133 19.33 24.90 -19.62
C HIS A 133 18.94 24.13 -18.36
N ILE A 134 19.40 22.89 -18.24
CA ILE A 134 19.21 22.06 -17.04
C ILE A 134 20.54 21.96 -16.30
N GLY A 135 20.58 22.49 -15.08
CA GLY A 135 21.66 22.20 -14.13
C GLY A 135 21.30 21.07 -13.18
N ARG A 136 20.09 21.11 -12.61
CA ARG A 136 19.63 20.17 -11.58
C ARG A 136 18.48 19.31 -12.10
N HIS A 137 18.55 18.00 -11.94
CA HIS A 137 17.55 17.08 -12.50
C HIS A 137 16.42 16.71 -11.52
N SER A 138 16.57 17.02 -10.22
CA SER A 138 15.57 16.72 -9.19
C SER A 138 15.30 17.93 -8.30
N HIS A 139 14.05 18.09 -7.86
CA HIS A 139 13.63 19.13 -6.94
C HIS A 139 14.46 19.11 -5.64
N PRO A 140 14.92 20.25 -5.09
CA PRO A 140 15.79 20.30 -3.90
C PRO A 140 15.26 19.63 -2.63
N LYS A 141 13.94 19.53 -2.50
CA LYS A 141 13.25 18.87 -1.39
C LYS A 141 12.86 17.42 -1.66
N ALA A 142 13.04 16.93 -2.89
CA ALA A 142 12.77 15.54 -3.21
C ALA A 142 13.86 14.68 -2.58
N LYS A 143 13.48 13.94 -1.53
CA LYS A 143 14.34 12.90 -0.95
C LYS A 143 13.89 11.58 -1.59
N PRO A 144 14.75 10.89 -2.34
CA PRO A 144 14.44 9.54 -2.79
C PRO A 144 14.07 8.70 -1.57
N GLU A 145 12.99 7.94 -1.65
CA GLU A 145 12.78 6.88 -0.68
C GLU A 145 13.98 5.95 -0.76
N THR A 146 14.85 6.02 0.25
CA THR A 146 15.94 5.05 0.36
C THR A 146 15.26 3.74 0.72
N PRO A 147 15.30 2.71 -0.13
CA PRO A 147 14.75 1.42 0.24
C PRO A 147 15.38 1.03 1.57
N THR A 148 14.57 0.81 2.60
CA THR A 148 15.06 0.26 3.86
C THR A 148 15.90 -0.96 3.52
N ALA A 149 17.17 -0.95 3.95
CA ALA A 149 18.06 -2.08 3.73
C ALA A 149 17.33 -3.36 4.16
N PRO A 150 17.35 -4.42 3.35
CA PRO A 150 16.62 -5.64 3.68
C PRO A 150 16.99 -6.07 5.10
N PRO A 151 16.00 -6.45 5.94
CA PRO A 151 16.28 -6.82 7.30
C PRO A 151 17.32 -7.94 7.32
N LYS A 152 18.28 -7.84 8.23
CA LYS A 152 19.31 -8.86 8.40
C LYS A 152 18.60 -10.19 8.68
N PRO A 153 18.95 -11.30 8.00
CA PRO A 153 18.29 -12.58 8.22
C PRO A 153 18.29 -12.89 9.72
N SER A 154 17.12 -13.15 10.29
CA SER A 154 16.95 -13.37 11.74
C SER A 154 17.59 -14.67 12.24
N GLY A 155 18.20 -15.46 11.33
CA GLY A 155 18.75 -16.78 11.61
C GLY A 155 17.67 -17.86 11.81
N ILE A 156 16.39 -17.48 11.75
CA ILE A 156 15.26 -18.38 11.89
C ILE A 156 14.69 -18.60 10.48
N ASP A 157 14.70 -19.85 10.01
CA ASP A 157 14.04 -20.24 8.76
C ASP A 157 12.52 -20.23 8.95
N TYR A 158 11.95 -19.04 8.86
CA TYR A 158 10.52 -18.80 9.00
C TYR A 158 9.70 -19.57 7.95
N ALA A 159 10.26 -19.80 6.76
CA ALA A 159 9.59 -20.57 5.72
C ALA A 159 9.44 -22.04 6.15
N GLN A 160 10.49 -22.62 6.73
CA GLN A 160 10.45 -23.98 7.27
C GLN A 160 9.45 -24.11 8.44
N LEU A 161 9.33 -23.08 9.28
CA LEU A 161 8.38 -23.02 10.40
C LEU A 161 6.91 -22.95 9.92
N ILE A 162 6.64 -22.15 8.87
CA ILE A 162 5.33 -22.08 8.22
C ILE A 162 5.00 -23.42 7.53
N GLU A 163 5.96 -24.02 6.84
CA GLU A 163 5.80 -25.33 6.19
C GLU A 163 5.48 -26.44 7.21
N THR A 164 6.19 -26.47 8.34
CA THR A 164 5.91 -27.44 9.42
C THR A 164 4.54 -27.20 10.07
N ALA A 165 4.15 -25.96 10.31
CA ALA A 165 2.82 -25.64 10.83
C ALA A 165 1.71 -26.05 9.84
N HIS A 166 1.89 -25.76 8.56
CA HIS A 166 0.95 -26.14 7.51
C HIS A 166 0.85 -27.66 7.32
N ALA A 167 1.97 -28.37 7.36
CA ALA A 167 2.00 -29.84 7.32
C ALA A 167 1.30 -30.47 8.53
N ALA A 168 1.45 -29.90 9.73
CA ALA A 168 0.75 -30.35 10.93
C ALA A 168 -0.76 -30.10 10.85
N GLU A 169 -1.19 -29.00 10.22
CA GLU A 169 -2.60 -28.69 9.98
C GLU A 169 -3.23 -29.70 9.00
N LEU A 170 -2.54 -29.98 7.89
CA LEU A 170 -2.94 -30.98 6.90
C LEU A 170 -2.96 -32.41 7.46
N ALA A 171 -2.04 -32.75 8.38
CA ALA A 171 -2.03 -34.04 9.06
C ALA A 171 -3.26 -34.27 9.97
N ARG A 172 -3.95 -33.20 10.40
CA ARG A 172 -5.24 -33.32 11.11
C ARG A 172 -6.43 -33.47 10.18
N GLY A 173 -6.27 -33.19 8.89
CA GLY A 173 -7.28 -33.44 7.86
C GLY A 173 -7.30 -34.90 7.44
N VAL A 174 -8.48 -35.42 7.08
CA VAL A 174 -8.62 -36.76 6.53
C VAL A 174 -7.81 -36.84 5.22
N ASN A 175 -6.84 -37.76 5.18
CA ASN A 175 -6.04 -38.01 3.98
C ASN A 175 -6.86 -38.83 2.97
N TYR A 176 -7.56 -38.12 2.07
CA TYR A 176 -8.43 -38.75 1.06
C TYR A 176 -7.66 -39.61 0.03
N THR A 177 -6.36 -39.38 -0.20
CA THR A 177 -5.57 -40.22 -1.10
C THR A 177 -5.16 -41.55 -0.47
N ALA A 178 -5.09 -41.63 0.87
CA ALA A 178 -4.93 -42.91 1.57
C ALA A 178 -6.22 -43.76 1.53
N LEU A 179 -7.39 -43.11 1.47
CA LEU A 179 -8.69 -43.78 1.32
C LEU A 179 -8.93 -44.33 -0.09
N THR A 180 -8.28 -43.78 -1.13
CA THR A 180 -8.42 -44.25 -2.51
C THR A 180 -7.36 -45.27 -2.95
N GLY A 181 -6.32 -45.50 -2.15
CA GLY A 181 -5.22 -46.45 -2.45
C GLY A 181 -5.49 -47.89 -2.01
N ALA A 182 -6.46 -48.14 -1.12
CA ALA A 182 -6.91 -49.48 -0.78
C ALA A 182 -8.11 -49.84 -1.66
N ALA A 183 -7.84 -50.24 -2.90
CA ALA A 183 -8.84 -50.77 -3.82
C ALA A 183 -9.25 -52.22 -3.43
N ASP A 184 -9.71 -52.41 -2.20
CA ASP A 184 -10.50 -53.58 -1.83
C ASP A 184 -11.86 -53.09 -1.33
N GLN A 185 -12.92 -53.56 -1.98
CA GLN A 185 -14.29 -53.19 -1.69
C GLN A 185 -14.59 -53.40 -0.20
N ILE A 186 -15.06 -52.34 0.46
CA ILE A 186 -15.42 -52.39 1.87
C ILE A 186 -16.83 -53.04 1.98
N PRO A 187 -17.07 -53.97 2.92
CA PRO A 187 -18.40 -54.55 3.12
C PRO A 187 -19.45 -53.45 3.34
N GLY A 188 -20.51 -53.43 2.52
CA GLY A 188 -21.57 -52.40 2.57
C GLY A 188 -21.38 -51.21 1.61
N GLN A 189 -20.36 -51.23 0.74
CA GLN A 189 -20.23 -50.23 -0.32
C GLN A 189 -21.32 -50.42 -1.38
N LEU A 190 -22.21 -49.43 -1.51
CA LEU A 190 -23.19 -49.36 -2.60
C LEU A 190 -22.49 -49.02 -3.91
N ASP A 191 -22.65 -49.89 -4.90
CA ASP A 191 -22.26 -49.57 -6.27
C ASP A 191 -23.23 -48.53 -6.85
N LEU A 192 -22.73 -47.31 -7.07
CA LEU A 192 -23.53 -46.18 -7.56
C LEU A 192 -24.04 -46.35 -9.00
N LEU A 193 -23.57 -47.38 -9.73
CA LEU A 193 -24.05 -47.72 -11.07
C LEU A 193 -25.16 -48.78 -11.08
N THR A 194 -25.24 -49.64 -10.05
CA THR A 194 -26.18 -50.77 -10.01
C THR A 194 -27.11 -50.79 -8.78
N GLY A 195 -26.81 -50.02 -7.73
CA GLY A 195 -27.63 -49.87 -6.53
C GLY A 195 -27.62 -51.06 -5.58
N GLN A 196 -26.75 -52.05 -5.77
CA GLN A 196 -26.65 -53.24 -4.91
C GLN A 196 -25.44 -53.16 -3.97
N GLU A 197 -25.58 -53.71 -2.76
CA GLU A 197 -24.50 -53.85 -1.79
C GLU A 197 -23.58 -55.03 -2.13
N ALA A 198 -22.26 -54.82 -2.06
CA ALA A 198 -21.28 -55.88 -2.23
C ALA A 198 -21.24 -56.81 -1.00
N GLN A 199 -21.36 -58.12 -1.23
CA GLN A 199 -21.40 -59.14 -0.18
C GLN A 199 -20.01 -59.79 0.01
N PRO A 200 -19.58 -60.04 1.26
CA PRO A 200 -18.22 -60.49 1.55
C PRO A 200 -17.98 -61.94 1.12
N LYS A 201 -16.73 -62.25 0.75
CA LYS A 201 -16.22 -63.62 0.57
C LYS A 201 -15.94 -64.30 1.90
#